data_AF-A0A3S1NZ55-F1
#
_entry.id   AF-A0A3S1NZ55-F1
#
_cell.length_a   1.000
_cell.length_b   1.000
_cell.length_c   1.000
_cell.angle_alpha   90.00
_cell.angle_beta   90.00
_cell.angle_gamma   90.00
#
_symmetry.space_group_name_H-M   'P 1'
#
loop_
_entity.id
_entity.type
_entity.pdbx_description
1 polymer ?
#
loop_
_entity_poly.entity_id
_entity_poly.type
_entity_poly.pdbx_seq_one_letter_code
_entity_poly.pdbx_strand_id
1 'polypeptide(L)'
;AANSVATGIETDPERAKSLLAAQARAALRAIDLSAELERRSDRLLAVAPKLRAKAADLVVDKLLSDDAIVASEKIAGRSGRGLRRLFDRLVELGAVRELSGRPTFRIYGL
;
A
#
# COMPACT_ATOMS: atom_id res chain seq x y z
N ALA A 1 30.72 -38.56 -32.93
CA ALA A 1 31.18 -38.57 -31.53
C ALA A 1 30.46 -37.46 -30.79
N ALA A 2 29.42 -37.84 -30.05
CA ALA A 2 28.76 -36.96 -29.10
C ALA A 2 29.70 -36.76 -27.91
N ASN A 3 29.86 -35.53 -27.41
CA ASN A 3 30.24 -35.32 -26.02
C ASN A 3 29.77 -33.95 -25.51
N SER A 4 28.66 -34.01 -24.77
CA SER A 4 28.40 -33.32 -23.50
C SER A 4 28.75 -31.83 -23.40
N VAL A 5 27.77 -30.99 -23.77
CA VAL A 5 27.50 -29.75 -23.03
C VAL A 5 26.07 -29.86 -22.47
N ALA A 6 25.83 -30.89 -21.67
CA ALA A 6 24.80 -30.79 -20.65
C ALA A 6 25.45 -30.01 -19.51
N THR A 7 25.41 -28.68 -19.58
CA THR A 7 25.58 -27.85 -18.39
C THR A 7 24.48 -28.29 -17.44
N GLY A 8 24.82 -29.21 -16.54
CA GLY A 8 23.96 -29.62 -15.46
C GLY A 8 23.46 -28.36 -14.78
N ILE A 9 22.21 -28.41 -14.34
CA ILE A 9 21.66 -27.51 -13.34
C ILE A 9 22.37 -27.88 -12.02
N GLU A 10 23.69 -27.73 -11.99
CA GLU A 10 24.48 -27.79 -10.78
C GLU A 10 24.11 -26.50 -10.06
N THR A 11 23.30 -26.66 -9.02
CA THR A 11 22.86 -25.54 -8.20
C THR A 11 24.11 -25.04 -7.50
N ASP A 12 24.76 -24.03 -8.07
CA ASP A 12 25.93 -23.39 -7.47
C ASP A 12 25.57 -23.06 -6.00
N PRO A 13 26.25 -23.69 -5.02
CA PRO A 13 25.90 -23.52 -3.62
C PRO A 13 26.01 -22.05 -3.18
N GLU A 14 26.85 -21.25 -3.83
CA GLU A 14 26.93 -19.80 -3.58
C GLU A 14 25.72 -19.05 -4.14
N ARG A 15 25.22 -19.46 -5.32
CA ARG A 15 23.95 -18.96 -5.85
C ARG A 15 22.78 -19.32 -4.93
N ALA A 16 22.71 -20.56 -4.43
CA ALA A 16 21.66 -20.96 -3.50
C ALA A 16 21.70 -20.14 -2.19
N LYS A 17 22.89 -19.96 -1.60
CA LYS A 17 23.08 -19.13 -0.40
C LYS A 17 22.67 -17.68 -0.63
N SER A 18 23.04 -17.09 -1.77
CA SER A 18 22.68 -15.70 -2.09
C SER A 18 21.17 -15.50 -2.26
N LEU A 19 20.47 -16.45 -2.88
CA LEU A 19 19.01 -16.43 -3.00
C LEU A 19 18.32 -16.53 -1.64
N LEU A 20 18.77 -17.45 -0.76
CA LEU A 20 18.23 -17.58 0.60
C LEU A 20 18.45 -16.31 1.43
N ALA A 21 19.63 -15.70 1.33
CA ALA A 21 19.93 -14.43 2.00
C ALA A 21 19.05 -13.28 1.46
N ALA A 22 18.82 -13.22 0.15
CA ALA A 22 17.93 -12.25 -0.46
C ALA A 22 16.47 -12.43 0.02
N GLN A 23 15.99 -13.68 0.06
CA GLN A 23 14.66 -14.04 0.56
C GLN A 23 14.49 -13.63 2.03
N ALA A 24 15.46 -13.93 2.89
CA ALA A 24 15.42 -13.57 4.30
C ALA A 24 15.34 -12.04 4.50
N ARG A 25 16.14 -11.27 3.74
CA ARG A 25 16.09 -9.80 3.78
C ARG A 25 14.77 -9.24 3.25
N ALA A 26 14.20 -9.85 2.21
CA ALA A 26 12.90 -9.45 1.69
C ALA A 26 11.78 -9.71 2.72
N ALA A 27 11.81 -10.87 3.40
CA ALA A 27 10.86 -11.20 4.44
C ALA A 27 10.92 -10.20 5.61
N LEU A 28 12.12 -9.83 6.07
CA LEU A 28 12.28 -8.83 7.13
C LEU A 28 11.69 -7.47 6.73
N ARG A 29 11.99 -6.98 5.51
CA ARG A 29 11.41 -5.72 5.02
C ARG A 29 9.89 -5.77 4.89
N ALA A 30 9.33 -6.92 4.50
CA ALA A 30 7.88 -7.10 4.41
C ALA A 30 7.22 -7.05 5.80
N ILE A 31 7.85 -7.64 6.82
CA ILE A 31 7.39 -7.57 8.21
C ILE A 31 7.41 -6.12 8.72
N ASP A 32 8.51 -5.40 8.49
CA ASP A 32 8.63 -4.00 8.89
C ASP A 32 7.57 -3.12 8.23
N LEU A 33 7.31 -3.33 6.94
CA LEU A 33 6.25 -2.64 6.20
C LEU A 33 4.86 -2.99 6.74
N SER A 34 4.60 -4.27 7.00
CA SER A 34 3.33 -4.73 7.59
C SER A 34 3.06 -4.05 8.93
N ALA A 35 4.06 -3.98 9.81
CA ALA A 35 3.92 -3.33 11.11
C ALA A 35 3.64 -1.82 11.00
N GLU A 36 4.20 -1.16 9.98
CA GLU A 36 3.90 0.24 9.72
C GLU A 36 2.48 0.46 9.17
N LEU A 37 2.03 -0.41 8.25
CA LEU A 37 0.67 -0.37 7.71
C LEU A 37 -0.39 -0.67 8.78
N GLU A 38 -0.11 -1.60 9.70
CA GLU A 38 -0.98 -1.90 10.85
C GLU A 38 -1.20 -0.65 11.70
N ARG A 39 -0.12 0.01 12.15
CA ARG A 39 -0.22 1.25 12.93
C ARG A 39 -1.00 2.37 12.23
N ARG A 40 -0.94 2.43 10.89
CA ARG A 40 -1.68 3.42 10.10
C ARG A 40 -3.14 3.04 9.94
N SER A 41 -3.41 1.76 9.74
CA SER A 41 -4.77 1.20 9.69
C SER A 41 -5.49 1.47 11.01
N ASP A 42 -4.83 1.27 12.15
CA ASP A 42 -5.36 1.60 13.47
C ASP A 42 -5.70 3.08 13.60
N ARG A 43 -4.83 3.98 13.12
CA ARG A 43 -5.11 5.43 13.10
C ARG A 43 -6.33 5.76 12.24
N LEU A 44 -6.45 5.13 11.07
CA LEU A 44 -7.59 5.32 10.17
C LEU A 44 -8.90 4.86 10.84
N LEU A 45 -8.90 3.66 11.44
CA LEU A 45 -10.05 3.10 12.15
C LEU A 45 -10.46 3.97 13.36
N ALA A 46 -9.49 4.49 14.12
CA ALA A 46 -9.76 5.41 15.22
C ALA A 46 -10.38 6.75 14.77
N VAL A 47 -10.14 7.15 13.52
CA VAL A 47 -10.69 8.37 12.93
C VAL A 47 -12.04 8.12 12.23
N ALA A 48 -12.32 6.90 11.76
CA ALA A 48 -13.53 6.56 11.01
C ALA A 48 -14.84 7.09 11.65
N PRO A 49 -15.08 6.97 12.98
CA PRO A 49 -16.30 7.49 13.61
C PRO A 49 -16.46 9.03 13.53
N LYS A 50 -15.38 9.76 13.27
CA LYS A 50 -15.39 11.23 13.13
C LYS A 50 -15.85 11.67 11.74
N LEU A 51 -15.92 10.75 10.78
CA LEU A 51 -16.28 11.02 9.39
C LEU A 51 -17.80 10.98 9.23
N ARG A 52 -18.43 12.15 9.14
CA ARG A 52 -19.90 12.26 8.97
C ARG A 52 -20.37 12.06 7.52
N ALA A 53 -19.47 11.69 6.62
CA ALA A 53 -19.80 11.56 5.21
C ALA A 53 -20.46 10.19 4.94
N LYS A 54 -21.60 10.16 4.24
CA LYS A 54 -22.36 8.94 3.90
C LYS A 54 -21.55 7.81 3.24
N ALA A 55 -20.39 8.11 2.66
CA ALA A 55 -19.52 7.15 1.98
C ALA A 55 -18.14 7.02 2.65
N ALA A 56 -18.00 7.50 3.88
CA ALA A 56 -16.75 7.40 4.63
C ALA A 56 -16.34 5.94 4.82
N ASP A 57 -17.29 5.09 5.19
CA ASP A 57 -17.04 3.66 5.45
C ASP A 57 -16.44 2.97 4.21
N LEU A 58 -17.02 3.19 3.01
CA LEU A 58 -16.47 2.60 1.78
C LEU A 58 -15.06 3.12 1.46
N VAL A 59 -14.75 4.38 1.78
CA VAL A 59 -13.41 4.93 1.58
C VAL A 59 -12.42 4.34 2.58
N VAL A 60 -12.85 4.10 3.82
CA VAL A 60 -12.05 3.41 4.84
C VAL A 60 -11.77 1.97 4.40
N ASP A 61 -12.80 1.22 4.01
CA ASP A 61 -12.66 -0.17 3.54
C ASP A 61 -11.70 -0.26 2.36
N LYS A 62 -11.78 0.70 1.42
CA LYS A 62 -10.91 0.74 0.27
C LYS A 62 -9.47 1.06 0.64
N LEU A 63 -9.22 1.98 1.58
CA LEU A 63 -7.87 2.29 2.06
C LEU A 63 -7.25 1.09 2.78
N LEU A 64 -8.05 0.32 3.53
CA LEU A 64 -7.58 -0.90 4.20
C LEU A 64 -7.26 -2.03 3.22
N SER A 65 -7.87 -2.02 2.03
CA SER A 65 -7.65 -3.06 1.00
C SER A 65 -6.52 -2.71 0.04
N ASP A 66 -6.46 -1.45 -0.42
CA ASP A 66 -5.57 -1.01 -1.51
C ASP A 66 -4.37 -0.18 -1.04
N ASP A 67 -4.30 0.20 0.25
CA ASP A 67 -3.32 1.09 0.90
C ASP A 67 -3.25 2.53 0.36
N ALA A 68 -3.54 2.74 -0.93
CA ALA A 68 -3.45 4.01 -1.64
C ALA A 68 -4.57 4.13 -2.69
N ILE A 69 -5.17 5.32 -2.77
CA ILE A 69 -6.31 5.62 -3.61
C ILE A 69 -6.11 6.95 -4.33
N VAL A 70 -6.50 7.00 -5.60
CA VAL A 70 -6.57 8.27 -6.35
C VAL A 70 -7.89 8.99 -6.07
N ALA A 71 -7.84 10.25 -5.64
CA ALA A 71 -9.04 11.04 -5.33
C ALA A 71 -9.89 11.46 -6.55
N SER A 72 -9.62 10.91 -7.73
CA SER A 72 -10.46 11.00 -8.93
C SER A 72 -11.26 9.73 -9.20
N GLU A 73 -11.03 8.64 -8.46
CA GLU A 73 -11.82 7.43 -8.59
C GLU A 73 -13.29 7.67 -8.22
N LYS A 74 -14.19 7.02 -8.95
CA LYS A 74 -15.63 7.04 -8.64
C LYS A 74 -15.92 6.11 -7.47
N ILE A 75 -15.67 6.59 -6.26
CA ILE A 75 -15.98 5.85 -5.03
C ILE A 75 -17.38 6.26 -4.54
N ALA A 76 -18.26 5.27 -4.34
CA ALA A 76 -19.63 5.45 -3.85
C ALA A 76 -20.47 6.52 -4.60
N GLY A 77 -20.23 6.73 -5.89
CA GLY A 77 -20.93 7.77 -6.67
C GLY A 77 -20.68 9.21 -6.19
N ARG A 78 -19.62 9.47 -5.39
CA ARG A 78 -19.27 10.84 -4.99
C ARG A 78 -18.72 11.64 -6.17
N SER A 79 -19.03 12.93 -6.15
CA SER A 79 -18.33 13.89 -7.02
C SER A 79 -16.86 14.00 -6.61
N GLY A 80 -15.97 14.27 -7.57
CA GLY A 80 -14.54 14.45 -7.28
C GLY A 80 -14.24 15.56 -6.25
N ARG A 81 -15.10 16.59 -6.14
CA ARG A 81 -14.99 17.62 -5.08
C ARG A 81 -15.33 17.05 -3.70
N GLY A 82 -16.38 16.24 -3.61
CA GLY A 82 -16.82 15.63 -2.35
C GLY A 82 -15.85 14.56 -1.83
N LEU A 83 -15.12 13.89 -2.73
CA LEU A 83 -14.07 12.94 -2.39
C LEU A 83 -12.78 13.67 -1.95
N ARG A 84 -12.37 14.73 -2.67
CA ARG A 84 -11.23 15.57 -2.26
C ARG A 84 -11.36 16.13 -0.85
N ARG A 85 -12.51 16.75 -0.52
CA ARG A 85 -12.75 17.30 0.84
C ARG A 85 -12.68 16.23 1.94
N LEU A 86 -13.09 14.99 1.63
CA LEU A 86 -12.99 13.89 2.57
C LEU A 86 -11.52 13.51 2.81
N PHE A 87 -10.72 13.39 1.74
CA PHE A 87 -9.29 13.13 1.86
C PHE A 87 -8.52 14.26 2.54
N ASP A 88 -8.82 15.52 2.22
CA ASP A 88 -8.24 16.67 2.92
C ASP A 88 -8.52 16.58 4.43
N ARG A 89 -9.76 16.22 4.80
CA ARG A 89 -10.13 16.00 6.20
C ARG A 89 -9.40 14.82 6.85
N LEU A 90 -9.21 13.72 6.14
CA LEU A 90 -8.43 12.58 6.64
C LEU A 90 -6.97 12.94 6.86
N VAL A 91 -6.37 13.77 5.99
CA VAL A 91 -5.00 14.28 6.16
C VAL A 91 -4.92 15.20 7.37
N GLU A 92 -5.86 16.14 7.54
CA GLU A 92 -5.92 17.00 8.74
C GLU A 92 -6.02 16.20 10.04
N LEU A 93 -6.72 15.06 10.01
CA LEU A 93 -6.88 14.17 11.16
C LEU A 93 -5.69 13.21 11.36
N GLY A 94 -4.68 13.26 10.49
CA GLY A 94 -3.50 12.39 10.54
C GLY A 94 -3.79 10.91 10.21
N ALA A 95 -4.92 10.64 9.55
CA ALA A 95 -5.36 9.28 9.21
C ALA A 95 -4.74 8.76 7.91
N VAL A 96 -4.44 9.66 6.96
CA VAL A 96 -3.84 9.33 5.66
C VAL A 96 -2.81 10.39 5.27
N ARG A 97 -1.97 10.06 4.28
CA ARG A 97 -0.92 10.93 3.74
C ARG A 97 -1.16 11.18 2.26
N GLU A 98 -0.83 12.38 1.81
CA GLU A 98 -0.76 12.71 0.39
C GLU A 98 0.58 12.22 -0.16
N LEU A 99 0.55 11.39 -1.20
CA LEU A 99 1.72 10.67 -1.71
C LEU A 99 2.25 11.24 -3.04
N SER A 100 1.47 12.06 -3.74
CA SER A 100 1.83 12.53 -5.08
C SER A 100 2.76 13.75 -5.07
N GLY A 101 2.72 14.58 -4.02
CA GLY A 101 3.47 15.84 -3.93
C GLY A 101 2.97 16.91 -4.90
N ARG A 102 1.74 16.78 -5.44
CA ARG A 102 1.21 17.63 -6.52
C ARG A 102 -0.12 18.30 -6.13
N PRO A 103 -0.45 19.45 -6.74
CA PRO A 103 -1.71 20.14 -6.47
C PRO A 103 -2.94 19.43 -7.07
N THR A 104 -2.77 18.61 -8.10
CA THR A 104 -3.86 17.90 -8.82
C THR A 104 -3.56 16.41 -8.95
N PHE A 105 -4.60 15.59 -9.19
CA PHE A 105 -4.51 14.13 -9.30
C PHE A 105 -3.81 13.44 -8.12
N ARG A 106 -4.12 13.91 -6.91
CA ARG A 106 -3.51 13.42 -5.66
C ARG A 106 -3.86 11.96 -5.37
N ILE A 107 -2.84 11.27 -4.88
CA ILE A 107 -2.93 9.90 -4.36
C ILE A 107 -2.84 10.01 -2.84
N TYR A 108 -3.78 9.39 -2.15
CA TYR A 108 -3.83 9.34 -0.70
C TYR A 108 -3.65 7.92 -0.25
N GLY A 109 -2.77 7.68 0.71
CA GLY A 109 -2.59 6.36 1.28
C GLY A 109 -2.30 6.38 2.76
N LEU A 110 -2.24 5.19 3.33
CA LEU A 110 -1.85 4.97 4.73
C LEU A 110 -0.42 5.48 4.95
#